data_AF-A0A951PUF5-F1
#
_entry.id   AF-A0A951PUF5-F1
#
_cell.length_a   1.000
_cell.length_b   1.000
_cell.length_c   1.000
_cell.angle_alpha   90.00
_cell.angle_beta   90.00
_cell.angle_gamma   90.00
#
_symmetry.space_group_name_H-M   'P 1'
#
loop_
_entity.id
_entity.type
_entity.pdbx_description
1 polymer ?
#
loop_
_entity_poly.entity_id
_entity_poly.type
_entity_poly.pdbx_seq_one_letter_code
_entity_poly.pdbx_strand_id
1 'polypeptide(L)'
;MASHLISFRINDSEMEALKQLAEGNESSNLVAQRLLKERLGLSTGSLTELSTERVEEVIEQVVSDRFSRLEAEVETLKKQLQIEPIEPERLPTRA
;
A
#
# COMPACT_ATOMS: atom_id res chain seq x y z
N MET A 1 -17.41 -22.19 14.27
CA MET A 1 -17.13 -21.56 12.96
C MET A 1 -16.76 -22.67 11.99
N ALA A 2 -17.53 -22.87 10.93
CA ALA A 2 -17.27 -23.94 9.96
C ALA A 2 -16.02 -23.56 9.15
N SER A 3 -14.89 -24.27 9.34
CA SER A 3 -13.74 -24.09 8.46
C SER A 3 -14.11 -24.67 7.09
N HIS A 4 -14.32 -23.80 6.11
CA HIS A 4 -14.49 -24.25 4.73
C HIS A 4 -13.12 -24.70 4.22
N LEU A 5 -12.93 -26.02 4.17
CA LEU A 5 -11.73 -26.64 3.64
C LEU A 5 -11.74 -26.51 2.12
N ILE A 6 -10.86 -25.66 1.58
CA ILE A 6 -10.64 -25.55 0.14
C ILE A 6 -9.67 -26.67 -0.26
N SER A 7 -10.11 -27.55 -1.15
CA SER A 7 -9.26 -28.57 -1.76
C SER A 7 -8.84 -28.12 -3.15
N PHE A 8 -7.52 -28.09 -3.39
CA PHE A 8 -6.95 -27.76 -4.68
C PHE A 8 -6.67 -29.03 -5.47
N ARG A 9 -7.12 -29.07 -6.73
CA ARG A 9 -6.69 -30.09 -7.69
C ARG A 9 -5.60 -29.46 -8.55
N ILE A 10 -4.38 -29.94 -8.36
CA ILE A 10 -3.17 -29.36 -8.93
C ILE A 10 -2.27 -30.49 -9.44
N ASN A 11 -1.59 -30.22 -10.54
CA ASN A 11 -0.74 -31.14 -11.27
C ASN A 11 0.66 -31.20 -10.62
N ASP A 12 1.48 -32.18 -10.97
CA ASP A 12 2.84 -32.30 -10.42
C ASP A 12 3.70 -31.04 -10.69
N SER A 13 3.59 -30.46 -11.87
CA SER A 13 4.29 -29.22 -12.23
C SER A 13 3.82 -28.01 -11.41
N GLU A 14 2.54 -27.96 -11.07
CA GLU A 14 1.96 -26.87 -10.27
C GLU A 14 2.33 -27.05 -8.79
N MET A 15 2.40 -28.29 -8.32
CA MET A 15 2.91 -28.63 -6.99
C MET A 15 4.39 -28.21 -6.83
N GLU A 16 5.22 -28.42 -7.86
CA GLU A 16 6.60 -27.93 -7.87
C GLU A 16 6.68 -26.40 -7.83
N ALA A 17 5.85 -25.71 -8.61
CA ALA A 17 5.76 -24.25 -8.57
C ALA A 17 5.35 -23.73 -7.18
N LEU A 18 4.39 -24.39 -6.52
CA LEU A 18 3.99 -24.04 -5.15
C LEU A 18 5.12 -24.25 -4.13
N LYS A 19 5.95 -25.27 -4.30
CA LYS A 19 7.13 -25.49 -3.45
C LYS A 19 8.19 -24.42 -3.65
N GLN A 20 8.38 -23.92 -4.87
CA GLN A 20 9.32 -22.84 -5.15
C GLN A 20 8.86 -21.49 -4.56
N LEU A 21 7.54 -21.29 -4.48
CA LEU A 21 6.92 -20.08 -3.91
C LEU A 21 6.68 -20.18 -2.40
N ALA A 22 7.05 -21.30 -1.77
CA ALA A 22 6.91 -21.47 -0.33
C ALA A 22 7.91 -20.58 0.40
N GLU A 23 7.42 -19.84 1.41
CA GLU A 23 8.27 -19.03 2.27
C GLU A 23 8.62 -19.84 3.53
N GLY A 24 9.88 -20.24 3.65
CA GLY A 24 10.36 -21.07 4.77
C GLY A 24 9.78 -22.49 4.76
N ASN A 25 9.10 -22.88 5.83
CA ASN A 25 8.51 -24.21 6.02
C ASN A 25 6.99 -24.23 5.79
N GLU A 26 6.46 -23.33 4.96
CA GLU A 26 5.03 -23.32 4.62
C GLU A 26 4.60 -24.62 3.92
N SER A 27 3.44 -25.15 4.33
CA SER A 27 2.81 -26.26 3.62
C SER A 27 2.28 -25.78 2.26
N SER A 28 2.37 -26.62 1.23
CA SER A 28 1.87 -26.27 -0.12
C SER A 28 0.39 -25.87 -0.14
N ASN A 29 -0.41 -26.41 0.77
CA ASN A 29 -1.82 -26.01 0.93
C ASN A 29 -1.95 -24.56 1.45
N LEU A 30 -1.08 -24.15 2.36
CA LEU A 30 -1.06 -22.81 2.92
C LEU A 30 -0.59 -21.79 1.87
N VAL A 31 0.44 -22.14 1.09
CA VAL A 31 0.88 -21.34 -0.06
C VAL A 31 -0.25 -21.18 -1.09
N ALA A 32 -0.95 -22.26 -1.44
CA ALA A 32 -2.06 -22.21 -2.39
C ALA A 32 -3.21 -21.32 -1.88
N GLN A 33 -3.55 -21.40 -0.59
CA GLN A 33 -4.56 -20.52 0.02
C GLN A 33 -4.11 -19.06 0.05
N ARG A 34 -2.83 -18.80 0.33
CA ARG A 34 -2.25 -17.46 0.31
C ARG A 34 -2.33 -16.85 -1.09
N LEU A 35 -1.83 -17.55 -2.10
CA LEU A 35 -1.89 -17.08 -3.49
C LEU A 35 -3.33 -16.86 -3.97
N LEU A 36 -4.26 -17.74 -3.60
CA LEU A 36 -5.68 -17.58 -3.93
C LEU A 36 -6.26 -16.31 -3.29
N LYS A 37 -5.96 -16.05 -2.01
CA LYS A 37 -6.40 -14.84 -1.31
C LYS A 37 -5.78 -13.58 -1.92
N GLU A 38 -4.49 -13.59 -2.25
CA GLU A 38 -3.80 -12.48 -2.94
C GLU A 38 -4.45 -12.16 -4.28
N ARG A 39 -4.77 -13.18 -5.08
CA ARG A 39 -5.46 -13.01 -6.38
C ARG A 39 -6.87 -12.44 -6.24
N LEU A 40 -7.53 -12.72 -5.13
CA LEU A 40 -8.84 -12.14 -4.80
C LEU A 40 -8.74 -10.74 -4.18
N GLY A 41 -7.53 -10.19 -4.05
CA GLY A 41 -7.29 -8.90 -3.39
C GLY A 41 -7.56 -8.91 -1.89
N LEU A 42 -7.67 -10.12 -1.29
CA LEU A 42 -7.78 -10.29 0.15
C LEU A 42 -6.38 -10.23 0.72
N SER A 43 -6.04 -9.14 1.41
CA SER A 43 -4.74 -8.98 2.07
C SER A 43 -4.38 -10.23 2.88
N THR A 44 -3.31 -10.92 2.45
CA THR A 44 -2.78 -12.11 3.10
C THR A 44 -1.74 -11.80 4.16
N GLY A 45 -1.42 -10.52 4.34
CA GLY A 45 -0.64 -10.07 5.49
C GLY A 45 -1.33 -10.56 6.74
N SER A 46 -0.64 -11.44 7.47
CA SER A 46 -0.91 -11.80 8.85
C SER A 46 -1.31 -10.53 9.61
N LEU A 47 -2.63 -10.33 9.80
CA LEU A 47 -3.22 -9.24 10.58
C LEU A 47 -2.89 -9.39 12.08
N THR A 48 -2.06 -10.37 12.43
CA THR A 48 -1.55 -10.64 13.77
C THR A 48 -0.38 -9.74 14.18
N GLU A 49 0.16 -8.90 13.30
CA GLU A 49 1.22 -7.91 13.62
C GLU A 49 0.92 -6.48 13.16
N LEU A 50 -0.35 -6.13 12.91
CA LEU A 50 -0.73 -4.72 12.86
C LEU A 50 -0.95 -4.24 14.30
N SER A 51 0.16 -3.97 15.02
CA SER A 51 0.07 -3.03 16.14
C SER A 51 -0.46 -1.71 15.58
N THR A 52 -1.25 -0.99 16.37
CA THR A 52 -1.78 0.34 15.97
C THR A 52 -0.66 1.27 15.51
N GLU A 53 0.54 1.12 16.08
CA GLU A 53 1.76 1.84 15.71
C GLU A 53 2.15 1.59 14.24
N ARG A 54 2.06 0.35 13.75
CA ARG A 54 2.39 0.03 12.36
C ARG A 54 1.35 0.55 11.37
N VAL A 55 0.09 0.64 11.78
CA VAL A 55 -0.98 1.27 10.99
C VAL A 55 -0.75 2.77 10.89
N GLU A 56 -0.38 3.41 12.00
CA GLU A 56 -0.04 4.84 12.04
C GLU A 56 1.17 5.14 11.14
N GLU A 57 2.24 4.36 11.20
CA GLU A 57 3.41 4.52 10.33
C GLU A 57 3.06 4.39 8.84
N VAL A 58 2.23 3.40 8.48
CA VAL A 58 1.79 3.22 7.08
C VAL A 58 0.90 4.38 6.63
N ILE A 59 0.02 4.88 7.49
CA ILE A 59 -0.82 6.05 7.19
C ILE A 59 0.06 7.29 7.02
N GLU A 60 1.00 7.54 7.93
CA GLU A 60 1.93 8.67 7.84
C GLU A 60 2.75 8.63 6.55
N GLN A 61 3.28 7.47 6.19
CA GLN A 61 4.05 7.31 4.96
C GLN A 61 3.19 7.60 3.72
N VAL A 62 1.98 7.05 3.66
CA VAL A 62 1.05 7.29 2.53
C VAL A 62 0.62 8.74 2.46
N VAL A 63 0.34 9.38 3.60
CA VAL A 63 -0.04 10.79 3.66
C VAL A 63 1.12 11.67 3.20
N SER A 64 2.33 11.43 3.70
CA SER A 64 3.54 12.15 3.31
C SER A 64 3.83 12.05 1.81
N ASP A 65 3.72 10.85 1.25
CA ASP A 65 3.92 10.62 -0.19
C ASP A 65 2.88 11.36 -1.03
N ARG A 66 1.61 11.39 -0.59
CA ARG A 66 0.54 12.11 -1.29
C ARG A 66 0.69 13.63 -1.20
N PHE A 67 1.08 14.15 -0.04
CA PHE A 67 1.37 15.58 0.13
C PHE A 67 2.57 16.01 -0.72
N SER A 68 3.65 15.22 -0.73
CA SER A 68 4.84 15.51 -1.54
C SER A 68 4.52 15.54 -3.04
N ARG A 69 3.67 14.63 -3.52
CA ARG A 69 3.19 14.64 -4.91
C ARG A 69 2.32 15.85 -5.21
N LEU A 70 1.44 16.23 -4.29
CA LEU A 70 0.57 17.39 -4.44
C LEU A 70 1.38 18.70 -4.46
N GLU A 71 2.39 18.83 -3.59
CA GLU A 71 3.31 19.97 -3.59
C GLU A 71 4.07 20.06 -4.91
N ALA A 72 4.57 18.94 -5.43
CA ALA A 72 5.24 18.90 -6.72
C ALA A 72 4.31 19.31 -7.87
N GLU A 73 3.04 18.87 -7.86
CA GLU A 73 2.03 19.28 -8.83
C GLU A 73 1.70 20.78 -8.72
N VAL A 74 1.54 21.29 -7.50
CA VAL A 74 1.30 22.72 -7.25
C VAL A 74 2.47 23.58 -7.72
N GLU A 75 3.71 23.18 -7.44
CA GLU A 75 4.91 23.89 -7.93
C GLU A 75 5.02 23.84 -9.45
N THR A 76 4.65 22.70 -10.07
CA THR A 76 4.61 22.57 -11.52
C THR A 76 3.55 23.49 -12.13
N LEU A 77 2.35 23.55 -11.52
CA LEU A 77 1.26 24.44 -11.92
C LEU A 77 1.62 25.92 -11.75
N LYS A 78 2.24 26.31 -10.63
CA LYS A 78 2.73 27.69 -10.41
C LYS A 78 3.74 28.11 -11.49
N LYS A 79 4.68 27.21 -11.82
CA LYS A 79 5.66 27.44 -12.90
C LYS A 79 4.99 27.57 -14.28
N GLN A 80 3.97 26.76 -14.56
CA GLN A 80 3.21 26.81 -15.81
C GLN A 80 2.34 28.07 -15.92
N LEU A 81 1.82 28.56 -14.81
CA LEU A 81 0.92 29.72 -14.76
C LEU A 81 1.66 31.07 -14.65
N GLN A 82 3.00 31.09 -14.58
CA GLN A 82 3.80 32.31 -14.35
C GLN A 82 3.25 33.18 -13.21
N ILE A 83 2.71 32.55 -12.15
CA ILE A 83 2.18 33.27 -11.00
C ILE A 83 3.38 33.76 -10.21
N GLU A 84 3.76 35.02 -10.42
CA GLU A 84 4.64 35.72 -9.50
C GLU A 84 4.01 35.71 -8.10
N PRO A 85 4.80 35.48 -7.04
CA PRO A 85 4.30 35.60 -5.68
C PRO A 85 3.76 37.02 -5.49
N ILE A 86 2.46 37.13 -5.22
CA ILE A 86 1.85 38.39 -4.78
C ILE A 86 2.48 38.70 -3.43
N GLU A 87 3.45 39.62 -3.40
CA GLU A 87 3.92 40.19 -2.16
C GLU A 87 2.71 40.79 -1.43
N PRO A 88 2.50 40.45 -0.15
CA PRO A 88 1.42 41.07 0.61
C PRO A 88 1.74 42.57 0.69
N GLU A 89 0.92 43.38 0.01
CA GLU A 89 0.99 44.84 0.12
C GLU A 89 1.00 45.21 1.61
N ARG A 90 2.11 45.82 2.06
CA ARG A 90 2.17 46.41 3.38
C ARG A 90 1.12 47.52 3.42
N LEU A 91 0.01 47.25 4.11
CA LEU A 91 -1.00 48.25 4.42
C LEU A 91 -0.31 49.51 4.97
N PRO A 92 -0.56 50.71 4.42
CA PRO A 92 -0.02 51.92 5.00
C PRO A 92 -0.64 52.10 6.38
N THR A 93 0.20 51.94 7.41
CA THR A 93 -0.13 52.33 8.78
C THR A 93 -0.41 53.84 8.77
N ARG A 94 -1.68 54.23 8.80
CA ARG A 94 -2.05 55.64 8.98
C ARG A 94 -1.61 56.07 10.37
N ALA A 95 -0.73 57.08 10.40
CA ALA A 95 -0.36 57.88 11.57
C ALA A 95 -1.52 58.81 11.99
#